data_AF-A0A7V1DTT5-F1
#
_entry.id   AF-A0A7V1DTT5-F1
#
_cell.length_a   1.000
_cell.length_b   1.000
_cell.length_c   1.000
_cell.angle_alpha   90.00
_cell.angle_beta   90.00
_cell.angle_gamma   90.00
#
_symmetry.space_group_name_H-M   'P 1'
#
loop_
_entity.id
_entity.type
_entity.pdbx_description
1 polymer ?
#
loop_
_entity_poly.entity_id
_entity_poly.type
_entity_poly.pdbx_seq_one_letter_code
_entity_poly.pdbx_strand_id
1 'polypeptide(L)'
;DNITVIVINNATYGMTGGQEAPTTLPGQITATTPYGADKQYIKGPEMITSVNQSAYLARGTVANFEQLKTFIEKALKHQLANRGFSLVEILSRCPIGWKTNTRETWRFLEEMTKYFKIGEIQK
;
A
#
# COMPACT_ATOMS: atom_id res chain seq x y z
N ASP A 1 -10.97 -6.51 18.43
CA ASP A 1 -10.07 -5.44 18.91
C ASP A 1 -10.22 -4.17 18.10
N ASN A 2 -10.02 -3.03 18.76
CA ASN A 2 -10.07 -1.70 18.16
C ASN A 2 -8.64 -1.26 17.83
N ILE A 3 -8.19 -1.59 16.63
CA ILE A 3 -6.81 -1.35 16.19
C ILE A 3 -6.85 -0.70 14.81
N THR A 4 -6.10 0.40 14.66
CA THR A 4 -5.78 1.00 13.36
C THR A 4 -4.40 0.52 12.92
N VAL A 5 -4.32 -0.06 11.72
CA VAL A 5 -3.07 -0.47 11.09
C VAL A 5 -2.76 0.45 9.91
N ILE A 6 -1.54 0.98 9.88
CA ILE A 6 -1.03 1.75 8.73
C ILE A 6 0.03 0.89 8.04
N VAL A 7 -0.23 0.52 6.78
CA VAL A 7 0.70 -0.27 5.97
C VAL A 7 1.39 0.65 4.98
N ILE A 8 2.70 0.77 5.06
CA ILE A 8 3.49 1.50 4.06
C ILE A 8 3.89 0.53 2.96
N ASN A 9 3.28 0.65 1.79
CA ASN A 9 3.53 -0.21 0.65
C ASN A 9 4.40 0.53 -0.39
N ASN A 10 5.64 0.09 -0.53
CA ASN A 10 6.60 0.56 -1.55
C ASN A 10 6.95 -0.55 -2.56
N ALA A 11 6.13 -1.60 -2.66
CA ALA A 11 6.31 -2.74 -3.55
C ALA A 11 7.65 -3.50 -3.43
N THR A 12 8.39 -3.36 -2.32
CA THR A 12 9.64 -4.12 -2.05
C THR A 12 9.86 -4.28 -0.55
N TYR A 13 10.79 -5.14 -0.15
CA TYR A 13 11.35 -5.06 1.20
C TYR A 13 12.45 -3.98 1.24
N GLY A 14 12.01 -2.74 1.47
CA GLY A 14 12.89 -1.57 1.38
C GLY A 14 14.09 -1.60 2.34
N MET A 15 13.95 -2.22 3.52
CA MET A 15 15.02 -2.29 4.53
C MET A 15 16.07 -3.38 4.25
N THR A 16 15.76 -4.35 3.38
CA THR A 16 16.66 -5.47 3.03
C THR A 16 17.36 -5.26 1.68
N GLY A 17 17.46 -4.00 1.24
CA GLY A 17 18.08 -3.65 -0.04
C GLY A 17 17.15 -3.77 -1.25
N GLY A 18 15.83 -3.79 -1.03
CA GLY A 18 14.84 -3.82 -2.11
C GLY A 18 14.64 -5.23 -2.67
N GLN A 19 14.50 -6.22 -1.80
CA GLN A 19 14.09 -7.58 -2.20
C GLN A 19 12.62 -7.61 -2.62
N GLU A 20 12.23 -8.69 -3.30
CA GLU A 20 10.83 -8.96 -3.63
C GLU A 20 9.97 -9.06 -2.37
N ALA A 21 8.82 -8.40 -2.42
CA ALA A 21 7.78 -8.44 -1.40
C ALA A 21 6.50 -9.00 -2.03
N PRO A 22 5.52 -9.45 -1.22
CA PRO A 22 4.22 -9.87 -1.73
C PRO A 22 3.46 -8.79 -2.51
N THR A 23 3.85 -7.52 -2.35
CA THR A 23 3.28 -6.37 -3.07
C THR A 23 4.11 -5.93 -4.28
N THR A 24 5.19 -6.65 -4.61
CA THR A 24 6.01 -6.38 -5.80
C THR A 24 5.17 -6.56 -7.07
N LEU A 25 5.30 -5.61 -8.01
CA LEU A 25 4.50 -5.61 -9.22
C LEU A 25 5.04 -6.61 -10.26
N PRO A 26 4.18 -7.17 -11.12
CA PRO A 26 4.63 -8.03 -12.22
C PRO A 26 5.67 -7.34 -13.09
N GLY A 27 6.78 -8.03 -13.35
CA GLY A 27 7.90 -7.51 -14.15
C GLY A 27 8.78 -6.47 -13.44
N GLN A 28 8.50 -6.14 -12.18
CA GLN A 28 9.37 -5.27 -11.39
C GLN A 28 10.68 -5.98 -11.07
N ILE A 29 11.80 -5.35 -11.40
CA ILE A 29 13.13 -5.85 -11.07
C ILE A 29 13.44 -5.51 -9.60
N THR A 30 13.84 -6.52 -8.83
CA THR A 30 14.25 -6.36 -7.43
C THR A 30 15.62 -6.99 -7.19
N ALA A 31 16.15 -6.92 -5.97
CA ALA A 31 17.41 -7.57 -5.63
C ALA A 31 17.36 -9.11 -5.78
N THR A 32 16.19 -9.73 -5.56
CA THR A 32 16.01 -11.20 -5.64
C THR A 32 15.34 -11.64 -6.94
N THR A 33 14.73 -10.71 -7.70
CA THR A 33 14.13 -10.98 -9.02
C THR A 33 14.79 -10.11 -10.11
N PRO A 34 16.04 -10.44 -10.52
CA PRO A 34 16.79 -9.63 -11.47
C PRO A 34 16.17 -9.63 -12.89
N TYR A 35 15.34 -10.63 -13.21
CA TYR A 35 14.64 -10.77 -14.49
C TYR A 35 13.18 -10.30 -14.43
N GLY A 36 12.77 -9.67 -13.33
CA GLY A 36 11.39 -9.24 -13.07
C GLY A 36 10.62 -10.24 -12.19
N ALA A 37 9.75 -9.72 -11.34
CA ALA A 37 8.88 -10.52 -10.48
C ALA A 37 7.76 -11.23 -11.26
N ASP A 38 7.32 -12.37 -10.71
CA ASP A 38 6.24 -13.19 -11.28
C ASP A 38 4.89 -12.46 -11.25
N LYS A 39 3.88 -13.04 -11.92
CA LYS A 39 2.57 -12.38 -12.13
C LYS A 39 1.73 -12.21 -10.85
N GLN A 40 2.06 -12.86 -9.74
CA GLN A 40 1.22 -12.87 -8.55
C GLN A 40 1.67 -11.80 -7.56
N TYR A 41 0.73 -10.95 -7.15
CA TYR A 41 0.93 -9.94 -6.12
C TYR A 41 -0.32 -9.86 -5.24
N ILE A 42 -0.11 -9.48 -3.98
CA ILE A 42 -1.13 -9.46 -2.94
C ILE A 42 -1.64 -8.03 -2.75
N LYS A 43 -2.96 -7.91 -2.58
CA LYS A 43 -3.62 -6.66 -2.21
C LYS A 43 -4.20 -6.81 -0.80
N GLY A 44 -3.48 -6.28 0.19
CA GLY A 44 -3.77 -6.48 1.61
C GLY A 44 -5.20 -6.08 2.01
N PRO A 45 -5.66 -4.84 1.73
CA PRO A 45 -7.01 -4.41 2.08
C PRO A 45 -8.10 -5.32 1.49
N GLU A 46 -7.97 -5.72 0.22
CA GLU A 46 -8.93 -6.58 -0.46
C GLU A 46 -8.98 -8.01 0.10
N MET A 47 -7.90 -8.51 0.71
CA MET A 47 -7.96 -9.78 1.44
C MET A 47 -8.77 -9.65 2.74
N ILE A 48 -8.70 -8.49 3.39
CA ILE A 48 -9.34 -8.27 4.69
C ILE A 48 -10.87 -8.18 4.54
N THR A 49 -11.38 -7.67 3.42
CA THR A 49 -12.82 -7.63 3.14
C THR A 49 -13.47 -9.02 3.22
N SER A 50 -12.71 -10.09 2.89
CA SER A 50 -13.20 -11.47 2.91
C SER A 50 -13.31 -12.06 4.32
N VAL A 51 -12.59 -11.51 5.30
CA VAL A 51 -12.53 -12.03 6.68
C VAL A 51 -13.19 -11.11 7.71
N ASN A 52 -13.30 -9.81 7.42
CA ASN A 52 -13.89 -8.83 8.33
C ASN A 52 -14.68 -7.75 7.56
N GLN A 53 -16.00 -7.92 7.51
CA GLN A 53 -16.92 -6.99 6.83
C GLN A 53 -17.18 -5.69 7.60
N SER A 54 -16.81 -5.61 8.88
CA SER A 54 -16.98 -4.40 9.69
C SER A 54 -15.71 -3.55 9.75
N ALA A 55 -14.65 -3.94 9.07
CA ALA A 55 -13.40 -3.20 9.06
C ALA A 55 -13.50 -1.94 8.18
N TYR A 56 -12.94 -0.82 8.64
CA TYR A 56 -12.69 0.32 7.77
C TYR A 56 -11.40 0.07 6.97
N LEU A 57 -11.49 0.06 5.64
CA LEU A 57 -10.37 -0.27 4.75
C LEU A 57 -10.22 0.81 3.69
N ALA A 58 -9.03 1.41 3.61
CA ALA A 58 -8.73 2.42 2.61
C ALA A 58 -7.32 2.27 2.06
N ARG A 59 -7.12 2.74 0.84
CA ARG A 59 -5.80 2.87 0.21
C ARG A 59 -5.58 4.30 -0.26
N GLY A 60 -4.49 4.90 0.20
CA GLY A 60 -4.02 6.23 -0.23
C GLY A 60 -2.63 6.18 -0.86
N THR A 61 -2.16 7.33 -1.34
CA THR A 61 -0.82 7.51 -1.89
C THR A 61 -0.20 8.79 -1.35
N VAL A 62 1.11 8.79 -1.13
CA VAL A 62 1.84 10.00 -0.73
C VAL A 62 1.80 11.10 -1.79
N ALA A 63 1.39 10.80 -3.02
CA ALA A 63 1.14 11.79 -4.08
C ALA A 63 -0.15 12.60 -3.86
N ASN A 64 -1.11 12.09 -3.09
CA ASN A 64 -2.38 12.76 -2.80
C ASN A 64 -2.57 12.88 -1.27
N PHE A 65 -1.86 13.85 -0.70
CA PHE A 65 -1.77 14.03 0.75
C PHE A 65 -3.11 14.36 1.42
N GLU A 66 -3.94 15.22 0.81
CA GLU A 66 -5.24 15.61 1.38
C GLU A 66 -6.20 14.42 1.49
N GLN A 67 -6.25 13.58 0.46
CA GLN A 67 -7.05 12.36 0.49
C GLN A 67 -6.50 11.37 1.53
N LEU A 68 -5.18 11.18 1.57
CA LEU A 68 -4.54 10.29 2.52
C LEU A 68 -4.81 10.70 3.97
N LYS A 69 -4.70 11.99 4.29
CA LYS A 69 -5.02 12.55 5.61
C LYS A 69 -6.47 12.21 6.01
N THR A 70 -7.40 12.39 5.09
CA THR A 70 -8.82 12.04 5.31
C THR A 70 -8.99 10.56 5.64
N PHE A 71 -8.30 9.66 4.95
CA PHE A 71 -8.39 8.22 5.22
C PHE A 71 -7.81 7.82 6.57
N ILE A 72 -6.68 8.40 6.97
CA ILE A 72 -6.09 8.17 8.29
C ILE A 72 -7.02 8.67 9.38
N GLU A 73 -7.59 9.86 9.23
CA GLU A 73 -8.55 10.42 10.19
C GLU A 73 -9.78 9.53 10.36
N LYS A 74 -10.37 9.04 9.27
CA LYS A 74 -11.50 8.11 9.31
C LYS A 74 -11.15 6.79 9.99
N ALA A 75 -9.97 6.23 9.72
CA ALA A 75 -9.52 4.98 10.35
C ALA A 75 -9.35 5.12 11.87
N LEU A 76 -8.78 6.24 12.33
CA LEU A 76 -8.64 6.54 13.75
C LEU A 76 -10.01 6.79 14.42
N LYS A 77 -10.92 7.51 13.75
CA LYS A 77 -12.29 7.69 14.23
C LYS A 77 -13.03 6.35 14.35
N HIS A 78 -12.83 5.43 13.42
CA HIS A 78 -13.41 4.08 13.46
C HIS A 78 -12.95 3.31 14.71
N GLN A 79 -11.64 3.36 15.00
CA GLN A 79 -11.07 2.78 16.22
C GLN A 79 -11.64 3.44 17.48
N LEU A 80 -11.63 4.78 17.58
CA LEU A 80 -12.12 5.53 18.75
C LEU A 80 -13.62 5.31 19.01
N ALA A 81 -14.40 5.06 17.95
CA ALA A 81 -15.81 4.71 18.04
C ALA A 81 -16.06 3.24 18.41
N ASN A 82 -15.02 2.47 18.75
CA ASN A 82 -15.08 1.04 19.07
C ASN A 82 -15.73 0.18 17.97
N ARG A 83 -15.55 0.55 16.70
CA ARG A 83 -16.14 -0.17 15.55
C ARG A 83 -15.25 -1.31 15.05
N GLY A 84 -14.17 -1.62 15.76
CA GLY A 84 -13.25 -2.70 15.45
C GLY A 84 -12.04 -2.27 14.63
N PHE A 85 -11.57 -3.18 13.79
CA PHE A 85 -10.34 -3.06 13.02
C PHE A 85 -10.44 -2.00 11.92
N SER A 86 -9.36 -1.25 11.70
CA SER A 86 -9.22 -0.36 10.55
C SER A 86 -7.83 -0.50 9.94
N LEU A 87 -7.74 -0.39 8.61
CA LEU A 87 -6.47 -0.43 7.89
C LEU A 87 -6.41 0.64 6.80
N VAL A 88 -5.28 1.35 6.77
CA VAL A 88 -4.94 2.27 5.69
C VAL A 88 -3.64 1.82 5.05
N GLU A 89 -3.71 1.38 3.79
CA GLU A 89 -2.53 1.12 2.98
C GLU A 89 -2.08 2.41 2.29
N ILE A 90 -0.80 2.74 2.40
CA ILE A 90 -0.20 3.96 1.87
C ILE A 90 0.85 3.58 0.84
N LEU A 91 0.57 3.89 -0.42
CA LEU A 91 1.58 3.76 -1.49
C LEU A 91 2.66 4.83 -1.28
N SER A 92 3.89 4.37 -1.10
CA SER A 92 5.03 5.23 -0.74
C SER A 92 6.19 5.06 -1.70
N ARG A 93 7.00 6.12 -1.81
CA ARG A 93 8.20 6.15 -2.65
C ARG A 93 9.36 5.42 -1.98
N CYS A 94 10.12 4.66 -2.74
CA CYS A 94 11.38 4.06 -2.27
C CYS A 94 12.47 4.15 -3.35
N PRO A 95 13.02 5.36 -3.62
CA PRO A 95 13.97 5.56 -4.72
C PRO A 95 15.21 4.67 -4.62
N ILE A 96 15.68 4.38 -3.39
CA ILE A 96 16.81 3.48 -3.14
C ILE A 96 16.45 2.04 -3.53
N GLY A 97 15.29 1.53 -3.10
CA GLY A 97 14.84 0.17 -3.43
C GLY A 97 14.49 -0.01 -4.90
N TRP A 98 14.00 1.05 -5.56
CA TRP A 98 13.64 1.04 -6.97
C TRP A 98 14.80 1.37 -7.91
N LYS A 99 15.91 1.91 -7.38
CA LYS A 99 17.08 2.37 -8.14
C LYS A 99 16.71 3.41 -9.22
N THR A 100 15.78 4.30 -8.89
CA THR A 100 15.22 5.31 -9.80
C THR A 100 15.66 6.73 -9.45
N ASN A 101 15.75 7.60 -10.43
CA ASN A 101 15.87 9.05 -10.18
C ASN A 101 14.53 9.66 -9.74
N THR A 102 14.51 10.97 -9.43
CA THR A 102 13.31 11.67 -8.94
C THR A 102 12.11 11.51 -9.88
N ARG A 103 12.30 11.72 -11.19
CA ARG A 103 11.20 11.68 -12.18
C ARG A 103 10.64 10.26 -12.31
N GLU A 104 11.52 9.28 -12.40
CA GLU A 104 11.15 7.86 -12.47
C GLU A 104 10.43 7.39 -11.22
N THR A 105 10.85 7.85 -10.03
CA THR A 105 10.22 7.51 -8.75
C THR A 105 8.76 7.96 -8.73
N TRP A 106 8.48 9.18 -9.17
CA TRP A 106 7.10 9.68 -9.24
C TRP A 106 6.27 8.95 -10.29
N ARG A 107 6.85 8.68 -11.46
CA ARG A 107 6.19 7.89 -12.52
C ARG A 107 5.85 6.50 -12.01
N PHE A 108 6.76 5.82 -11.32
CA PHE A 108 6.52 4.48 -10.80
C PHE A 108 5.43 4.49 -9.72
N LEU A 109 5.42 5.50 -8.84
CA LEU A 109 4.33 5.65 -7.86
C LEU A 109 2.97 5.84 -8.54
N GLU A 110 2.88 6.61 -9.63
CA GLU A 110 1.66 6.71 -10.43
C GLU A 110 1.28 5.37 -11.06
N GLU A 111 2.23 4.64 -11.64
CA GLU A 111 1.98 3.29 -12.17
C GLU A 111 1.45 2.33 -11.09
N MET A 112 2.00 2.39 -9.87
CA MET A 112 1.52 1.59 -8.74
C MET A 112 0.02 1.79 -8.47
N THR A 113 -0.52 3.00 -8.67
CA THR A 113 -1.96 3.27 -8.46
C THR A 113 -2.88 2.51 -9.44
N LYS A 114 -2.35 2.07 -10.60
CA LYS A 114 -3.10 1.25 -11.57
C LYS A 114 -3.29 -0.18 -11.07
N TYR A 115 -2.32 -0.70 -10.32
CA TYR A 115 -2.36 -2.05 -9.72
C TYR A 115 -3.05 -2.05 -8.36
N PHE A 116 -2.76 -1.02 -7.56
CA PHE A 116 -3.27 -0.77 -6.22
C PHE A 116 -4.21 0.43 -6.26
N LYS A 117 -5.47 0.19 -6.65
CA LYS A 117 -6.49 1.24 -6.79
C LYS A 117 -6.69 1.98 -5.47
N ILE A 118 -6.51 3.30 -5.49
CA ILE A 118 -6.71 4.19 -4.35
C ILE A 118 -8.21 4.42 -4.11
N GLY A 119 -8.58 4.65 -2.85
CA GLY A 119 -9.97 4.89 -2.43
C GLY A 119 -10.35 4.19 -1.13
N GLU A 120 -11.59 4.40 -0.70
CA GLU A 120 -12.22 3.59 0.35
C GLU A 120 -12.67 2.26 -0.26
N ILE A 121 -12.18 1.17 0.31
CA ILE A 121 -12.44 -0.20 -0.14
C ILE A 121 -13.61 -0.79 0.66
N GLN A 122 -13.69 -0.44 1.95
CA GLN A 122 -14.79 -0.81 2.85
C GLN A 122 -14.99 0.31 3.87
N LYS A 123 -16.25 0.68 4.13
CA LYS A 123 -16.64 1.85 4.94
C LYS A 123 -17.20 1.44 6.30
#